data_AF-A0A2N6AP53-F1
#
_entry.id   AF-A0A2N6AP53-F1
#
_cell.length_a   1.000
_cell.length_b   1.000
_cell.length_c   1.000
_cell.angle_alpha   90.00
_cell.angle_beta   90.00
_cell.angle_gamma   90.00
#
_symmetry.space_group_name_H-M   'P 1'
#
loop_
_entity.id
_entity.type
_entity.pdbx_description
1 polymer ?
#
loop_
_entity_poly.entity_id
_entity_poly.type
_entity_poly.pdbx_seq_one_letter_code
_entity_poly.pdbx_strand_id
1 'polypeptide(L)'
;MLEAHFGAECVADKLQDFNRIDLNRAIERKDEVLRDTAIARLVHVYPEGFRDVMAARLHSQYAVGTGNWGEMRRLLLEQLDDDDPTMRNSQLNSACWTLYLKCDDRAHLDWAVGVMEDVIAEEPTCMYVDTYAALLFKTGHYDEAEQQALRAIDIGVKAEEDVQSTRDLLAKIREKI
;
A
#
# COMPACT_ATOMS: atom_id res chain seq x y z
N MET A 1 -11.43 1.45 -36.13
CA MET A 1 -12.01 0.33 -36.91
C MET A 1 -12.73 -0.69 -36.02
N LEU A 2 -12.29 -0.95 -34.77
CA LEU A 2 -13.00 -1.84 -33.82
C LEU A 2 -14.16 -1.16 -33.06
N GLU A 3 -14.00 0.09 -32.62
CA GLU A 3 -15.06 0.85 -31.92
C GLU A 3 -16.31 1.04 -32.79
N ALA A 4 -16.11 1.21 -34.10
CA ALA A 4 -17.20 1.34 -35.08
C ALA A 4 -18.03 0.04 -35.22
N HIS A 5 -17.53 -1.10 -34.74
CA HIS A 5 -18.18 -2.41 -34.84
C HIS A 5 -18.71 -2.93 -33.50
N PHE A 6 -18.04 -2.60 -32.38
CA PHE A 6 -18.34 -3.15 -31.05
C PHE A 6 -18.78 -2.11 -30.01
N GLY A 7 -18.71 -0.81 -30.34
CA GLY A 7 -18.95 0.29 -29.40
C GLY A 7 -17.72 0.62 -28.54
N ALA A 8 -17.59 1.89 -28.15
CA ALA A 8 -16.43 2.40 -27.43
C ALA A 8 -16.26 1.75 -26.03
N GLU A 9 -17.36 1.49 -25.33
CA GLU A 9 -17.34 0.87 -23.99
C GLU A 9 -16.81 -0.57 -24.03
N CYS A 10 -17.29 -1.40 -24.96
CA CYS A 10 -16.83 -2.78 -25.08
C CYS A 10 -15.33 -2.88 -25.43
N VAL A 11 -14.84 -1.92 -26.24
CA VAL A 11 -13.41 -1.83 -26.57
C VAL A 11 -12.59 -1.40 -25.35
N ALA A 12 -13.06 -0.39 -24.60
CA ALA A 12 -12.39 0.07 -23.37
C ALA A 12 -12.28 -1.03 -22.32
N ASP A 13 -13.35 -1.80 -22.09
CA ASP A 13 -13.37 -2.93 -21.14
C ASP A 13 -12.33 -3.99 -21.51
N LYS A 14 -12.24 -4.35 -22.80
CA LYS A 14 -11.25 -5.33 -23.26
C LYS A 14 -9.82 -4.82 -23.12
N LEU A 15 -9.59 -3.54 -23.36
CA LEU A 15 -8.28 -2.93 -23.16
C LEU A 15 -7.88 -2.90 -21.69
N GLN A 16 -8.82 -2.67 -20.77
CA GLN A 16 -8.57 -2.79 -19.33
C GLN A 16 -8.20 -4.22 -18.93
N ASP A 17 -8.90 -5.23 -19.45
CA ASP A 17 -8.57 -6.64 -19.24
C ASP A 17 -7.15 -6.97 -19.72
N PHE A 18 -6.79 -6.52 -20.93
CA PHE A 18 -5.44 -6.73 -21.46
C PHE A 18 -4.37 -6.03 -20.64
N ASN A 19 -4.61 -4.80 -20.18
CA ASN A 19 -3.67 -4.07 -19.33
C ASN A 19 -3.44 -4.80 -18.01
N ARG A 20 -4.49 -5.35 -17.39
CA ARG A 20 -4.35 -6.17 -16.17
C ARG A 20 -3.55 -7.44 -16.42
N ILE A 21 -3.83 -8.15 -17.51
CA ILE A 21 -3.11 -9.39 -17.87
C ILE A 21 -1.63 -9.10 -18.11
N ASP A 22 -1.33 -8.06 -18.88
CA ASP A 22 0.05 -7.72 -19.21
C ASP A 22 0.82 -7.15 -18.01
N LEU A 23 0.17 -6.38 -17.12
CA LEU A 23 0.79 -5.97 -15.86
C LEU A 23 1.13 -7.18 -14.97
N ASN A 24 0.22 -8.15 -14.84
CA ASN A 24 0.50 -9.36 -14.06
C ASN A 24 1.67 -10.15 -14.66
N ARG A 25 1.71 -10.29 -15.99
CA ARG A 25 2.86 -10.91 -16.68
C ARG A 25 4.15 -10.12 -16.48
N ALA A 26 4.08 -8.79 -16.51
CA ALA A 26 5.21 -7.91 -16.27
C ALA A 26 5.74 -8.12 -14.85
N ILE A 27 4.86 -8.22 -13.85
CA ILE A 27 5.21 -8.52 -12.46
C ILE A 27 5.87 -9.89 -12.33
N GLU A 28 5.23 -10.94 -12.85
CA GLU A 28 5.73 -12.32 -12.80
C GLU A 28 7.13 -12.46 -13.43
N ARG A 29 7.36 -11.73 -14.52
CA ARG A 29 8.62 -11.77 -15.28
C ARG A 29 9.63 -10.71 -14.87
N LYS A 30 9.26 -9.78 -13.99
CA LYS A 30 10.01 -8.56 -13.69
C LYS A 30 10.43 -7.83 -14.98
N ASP A 31 9.49 -7.70 -15.91
CA ASP A 31 9.69 -7.13 -17.25
C ASP A 31 9.18 -5.68 -17.30
N GLU A 32 10.12 -4.72 -17.23
CA GLU A 32 9.80 -3.29 -17.25
C GLU A 32 9.29 -2.81 -18.62
N VAL A 33 9.75 -3.44 -19.71
CA VAL A 33 9.31 -3.10 -21.07
C VAL A 33 7.84 -3.48 -21.25
N LEU A 34 7.44 -4.64 -20.72
CA LEU A 34 6.04 -5.06 -20.75
C LEU A 34 5.15 -4.18 -19.86
N ARG A 35 5.66 -3.73 -18.70
CA ARG A 35 4.97 -2.73 -17.86
C ARG A 35 4.75 -1.43 -18.64
N ASP A 36 5.80 -0.89 -19.26
CA ASP A 36 5.73 0.38 -19.99
C ASP A 36 4.80 0.29 -21.20
N THR A 37 4.79 -0.88 -21.86
CA THR A 37 3.82 -1.18 -22.91
C THR A 37 2.38 -1.16 -22.39
N ALA A 38 2.12 -1.70 -21.20
CA ALA A 38 0.79 -1.67 -20.58
C ALA A 38 0.36 -0.23 -20.22
N ILE A 39 1.30 0.58 -19.71
CA ILE A 39 1.08 2.00 -19.37
C ILE A 39 0.78 2.82 -20.63
N ALA A 40 1.53 2.61 -21.71
CA ALA A 40 1.33 3.33 -22.97
C ALA A 40 -0.09 3.13 -23.55
N ARG A 41 -0.74 2.00 -23.26
CA ARG A 41 -2.12 1.73 -23.71
C ARG A 41 -3.19 2.51 -22.96
N LEU A 42 -2.87 3.14 -21.83
CA LEU A 42 -3.83 3.96 -21.07
C LEU A 42 -4.40 5.10 -21.90
N VAL A 43 -3.68 5.57 -22.94
CA VAL A 43 -4.16 6.62 -23.86
C VAL A 43 -5.47 6.26 -24.57
N HIS A 44 -5.73 4.96 -24.75
CA HIS A 44 -6.91 4.43 -25.42
C HIS A 44 -8.06 4.12 -24.47
N VAL A 45 -7.82 4.18 -23.15
CA VAL A 45 -8.79 3.78 -22.12
C VAL A 45 -9.25 4.98 -21.31
N TYR A 46 -8.35 5.92 -21.05
CA TYR A 46 -8.58 7.02 -20.13
C TYR A 46 -8.41 8.38 -20.81
N PRO A 47 -9.21 9.40 -20.43
CA PRO A 47 -8.97 10.79 -20.78
C PRO A 47 -7.63 11.28 -20.22
N GLU A 48 -7.03 12.28 -20.85
CA GLU A 48 -5.68 12.78 -20.55
C GLU A 48 -5.41 12.98 -19.05
N GLY A 49 -6.28 13.71 -18.34
CA GLY A 49 -6.10 13.97 -16.89
C GLY A 49 -6.17 12.72 -16.00
N PHE A 50 -6.76 11.62 -16.45
CA PHE A 50 -6.79 10.36 -15.71
C PHE A 50 -5.61 9.44 -16.04
N ARG A 51 -4.92 9.67 -17.17
CA ARG A 51 -3.82 8.80 -17.62
C ARG A 51 -2.66 8.80 -16.64
N ASP A 52 -2.26 9.96 -16.15
CA ASP A 52 -1.12 10.09 -15.25
C ASP A 52 -1.39 9.41 -13.90
N VAL A 53 -2.61 9.59 -13.37
CA VAL A 53 -3.06 8.90 -12.14
C VAL A 53 -3.04 7.38 -12.34
N MET A 54 -3.54 6.90 -13.47
CA MET A 54 -3.53 5.46 -13.77
C MET A 54 -2.12 4.92 -14.03
N ALA A 55 -1.26 5.69 -14.70
CA ALA A 55 0.12 5.31 -14.96
C ALA A 55 0.90 5.15 -13.65
N ALA A 56 0.79 6.12 -12.75
CA ALA A 56 1.42 6.05 -11.44
C ALA A 56 0.90 4.86 -10.62
N ARG A 57 -0.41 4.58 -10.68
CA ARG A 57 -0.99 3.39 -10.04
C ARG A 57 -0.40 2.09 -10.60
N LEU A 58 -0.18 1.98 -11.91
CA LEU A 58 0.43 0.81 -12.52
C LEU A 58 1.91 0.68 -12.14
N HIS A 59 2.66 1.78 -12.07
CA HIS A 59 4.04 1.79 -11.59
C HIS A 59 4.11 1.28 -10.14
N SER A 60 3.26 1.79 -9.24
CA SER A 60 3.22 1.36 -7.84
C SER A 60 2.83 -0.12 -7.70
N GLN A 61 1.86 -0.60 -8.49
CA GLN A 61 1.50 -2.03 -8.50
C GLN A 61 2.64 -2.92 -8.97
N TYR A 62 3.35 -2.50 -10.02
CA TYR A 62 4.52 -3.23 -10.52
C TYR A 62 5.64 -3.28 -9.47
N ALA A 63 5.94 -2.15 -8.82
CA ALA A 63 6.95 -2.07 -7.78
C ALA A 63 6.62 -3.00 -6.60
N VAL A 64 5.37 -2.97 -6.11
CA VAL A 64 4.89 -3.88 -5.05
C VAL A 64 4.96 -5.35 -5.50
N GLY A 65 4.50 -5.65 -6.72
CA GLY A 65 4.44 -7.01 -7.24
C GLY A 65 5.82 -7.65 -7.44
N THR A 66 6.82 -6.84 -7.79
CA THR A 66 8.20 -7.30 -8.03
C THR A 66 9.08 -7.28 -6.78
N GLY A 67 8.56 -6.74 -5.67
CA GLY A 67 9.30 -6.52 -4.43
C GLY A 67 10.29 -5.34 -4.50
N ASN A 68 10.11 -4.43 -5.46
CA ASN A 68 10.92 -3.22 -5.57
C ASN A 68 10.42 -2.14 -4.60
N TRP A 69 10.67 -2.37 -3.31
CA TRP A 69 10.20 -1.52 -2.21
C TRP A 69 10.81 -0.11 -2.24
N GLY A 70 12.04 0.03 -2.75
CA GLY A 70 12.67 1.34 -2.94
C GLY A 70 11.90 2.22 -3.92
N GLU A 71 11.52 1.64 -5.06
CA GLU A 71 10.72 2.34 -6.07
C GLU A 71 9.30 2.61 -5.59
N MET A 72 8.67 1.65 -4.91
CA MET A 72 7.34 1.83 -4.31
C MET A 72 7.33 3.02 -3.35
N ARG A 73 8.34 3.14 -2.48
CA ARG A 73 8.49 4.28 -1.56
C ARG A 73 8.72 5.59 -2.31
N ARG A 74 9.59 5.61 -3.32
CA ARG A 74 9.87 6.82 -4.12
C ARG A 74 8.57 7.35 -4.74
N LEU A 75 7.82 6.47 -5.40
CA LEU A 75 6.55 6.81 -6.05
C LEU A 75 5.51 7.30 -5.04
N LEU A 76 5.39 6.64 -3.89
CA LEU A 76 4.49 7.09 -2.83
C LEU A 76 4.81 8.53 -2.41
N LEU A 77 6.07 8.80 -2.06
CA LEU A 77 6.51 10.12 -1.56
C LEU A 77 6.33 11.23 -2.61
N GLU A 78 6.48 10.93 -3.89
CA GLU A 78 6.24 11.90 -4.98
C GLU A 78 4.76 12.24 -5.15
N GLN A 79 3.86 11.40 -4.64
CA GLN A 79 2.41 11.52 -4.81
C GLN A 79 1.68 11.92 -3.53
N LEU A 80 2.39 12.06 -2.41
CA LEU A 80 1.76 12.50 -1.17
C LEU A 80 1.21 13.91 -1.35
N ASP A 81 -0.03 14.08 -0.92
CA ASP A 81 -0.69 15.39 -0.86
C ASP A 81 -0.46 15.96 0.53
N ASP A 82 0.49 16.89 0.65
CA ASP A 82 0.81 17.52 1.93
C ASP A 82 -0.28 18.49 2.41
N ASP A 83 -1.19 18.91 1.52
CA ASP A 83 -2.31 19.82 1.85
C ASP A 83 -3.50 19.08 2.50
N ASP A 84 -3.55 17.74 2.40
CA ASP A 84 -4.54 16.88 3.07
C ASP A 84 -3.86 15.84 3.98
N PRO A 85 -3.60 16.20 5.25
CA PRO A 85 -2.96 15.31 6.23
C PRO A 85 -3.70 13.99 6.45
N THR A 86 -5.04 13.99 6.41
CA THR A 86 -5.83 12.76 6.61
C THR A 86 -5.63 11.80 5.44
N MET A 87 -5.67 12.31 4.20
CA MET A 87 -5.40 11.51 3.02
C MET A 87 -3.96 11.00 3.00
N ARG A 88 -2.99 11.87 3.31
CA ARG A 88 -1.56 11.52 3.42
C ARG A 88 -1.34 10.38 4.42
N ASN A 89 -1.87 10.51 5.64
CA ASN A 89 -1.67 9.53 6.70
C ASN A 89 -2.31 8.17 6.34
N SER A 90 -3.46 8.20 5.67
CA SER A 90 -4.11 6.99 5.15
C SER A 90 -3.25 6.29 4.07
N GLN A 91 -2.67 7.04 3.15
CA GLN A 91 -1.77 6.51 2.11
C GLN A 91 -0.49 5.92 2.71
N LEU A 92 0.13 6.63 3.65
CA LEU A 92 1.32 6.17 4.39
C LEU A 92 1.01 4.87 5.14
N ASN A 93 -0.09 4.81 5.89
CA ASN A 93 -0.52 3.63 6.60
C ASN A 93 -0.72 2.42 5.66
N SER A 94 -1.38 2.63 4.51
CA SER A 94 -1.60 1.57 3.52
C SER A 94 -0.29 1.00 2.96
N ALA A 95 0.68 1.88 2.70
CA ALA A 95 2.01 1.48 2.25
C ALA A 95 2.80 0.72 3.34
N CYS A 96 2.78 1.22 4.57
CA CYS A 96 3.41 0.60 5.73
C CYS A 96 2.83 -0.79 6.04
N TRP A 97 1.50 -0.94 5.96
CA TRP A 97 0.84 -2.25 6.08
C TRP A 97 1.24 -3.21 4.96
N THR A 98 1.38 -2.71 3.73
CA THR A 98 1.88 -3.52 2.61
C THR A 98 3.31 -4.03 2.86
N LEU A 99 4.19 -3.19 3.41
CA LEU A 99 5.54 -3.60 3.79
C LEU A 99 5.52 -4.65 4.91
N TYR A 100 4.71 -4.45 5.96
CA TYR A 100 4.53 -5.45 7.00
C TYR A 100 4.14 -6.83 6.44
N LEU A 101 3.19 -6.86 5.49
CA LEU A 101 2.71 -8.12 4.91
C LEU A 101 3.69 -8.80 3.95
N LYS A 102 4.48 -8.02 3.19
CA LYS A 102 5.17 -8.54 1.99
C LYS A 102 6.69 -8.31 1.96
N CYS A 103 7.22 -7.43 2.80
CA CYS A 103 8.64 -7.07 2.82
C CYS A 103 9.33 -7.71 4.03
N ASP A 104 10.49 -8.33 3.81
CA ASP A 104 11.37 -8.84 4.87
C ASP A 104 12.72 -8.09 4.91
N ASP A 105 12.91 -7.09 4.03
CA ASP A 105 14.09 -6.24 4.04
C ASP A 105 14.03 -5.28 5.23
N ARG A 106 15.07 -5.33 6.05
CA ARG A 106 15.12 -4.59 7.32
C ARG A 106 15.07 -3.08 7.11
N ALA A 107 15.75 -2.54 6.10
CA ALA A 107 15.83 -1.10 5.89
C ALA A 107 14.48 -0.50 5.49
N HIS A 108 13.66 -1.25 4.74
CA HIS A 108 12.31 -0.82 4.39
C HIS A 108 11.32 -0.92 5.55
N LEU A 109 11.47 -1.95 6.39
CA LEU A 109 10.65 -2.10 7.59
C LEU A 109 10.98 -1.02 8.64
N ASP A 110 12.26 -0.70 8.86
CA ASP A 110 12.66 0.36 9.79
C ASP A 110 12.20 1.75 9.31
N TRP A 111 12.18 1.99 7.99
CA TRP A 111 11.56 3.19 7.43
C TRP A 111 10.06 3.25 7.74
N ALA A 112 9.34 2.14 7.59
CA ALA A 112 7.90 2.08 7.87
C ALA A 112 7.60 2.30 9.36
N VAL A 113 8.45 1.81 10.26
CA VAL A 113 8.36 2.08 11.71
C VAL A 113 8.42 3.59 11.96
N GLY A 114 9.46 4.28 11.45
CA GLY A 114 9.60 5.72 11.65
C GLY A 114 8.44 6.53 11.06
N VAL A 115 7.97 6.17 9.86
CA VAL A 115 6.79 6.81 9.26
C VAL A 115 5.54 6.65 10.13
N MET A 116 5.31 5.44 10.64
CA MET A 116 4.13 5.19 11.46
C MET A 116 4.23 5.83 12.84
N GLU A 117 5.44 6.01 13.39
CA GLU A 117 5.67 6.82 14.59
C GLU A 117 5.18 8.27 14.38
N ASP A 118 5.54 8.90 13.26
CA ASP A 118 5.08 10.25 12.92
C ASP A 118 3.55 10.29 12.70
N VAL A 119 2.99 9.33 11.96
CA VAL A 119 1.54 9.25 11.69
C VAL A 119 0.73 9.15 12.99
N ILE A 120 1.14 8.31 13.95
CA ILE A 120 0.39 8.18 15.21
C ILE A 120 0.62 9.34 16.18
N ALA A 121 1.70 10.12 15.99
CA ALA A 121 1.92 11.36 16.72
C ALA A 121 0.94 12.45 16.25
N GLU A 122 0.62 12.47 14.95
CA GLU A 122 -0.37 13.37 14.37
C GLU A 122 -1.83 12.93 14.62
N GLU A 123 -2.14 11.66 14.32
CA GLU A 123 -3.51 11.15 14.32
C GLU A 123 -3.58 9.70 14.86
N PRO A 124 -3.70 9.49 16.18
CA PRO A 124 -3.66 8.15 16.75
C PRO A 124 -5.00 7.40 16.61
N THR A 125 -5.30 6.90 15.42
CA THR A 125 -6.45 5.99 15.18
C THR A 125 -6.09 4.55 15.53
N CYS A 126 -7.10 3.71 15.82
CA CYS A 126 -6.90 2.28 16.07
C CYS A 126 -6.09 1.62 14.94
N MET A 127 -6.47 1.87 13.68
CA MET A 127 -5.82 1.32 12.50
C MET A 127 -4.33 1.72 12.36
N TYR A 128 -4.00 2.99 12.65
CA TYR A 128 -2.61 3.46 12.53
C TYR A 128 -1.74 2.93 13.66
N VAL A 129 -2.26 2.91 14.88
CA VAL A 129 -1.54 2.37 16.04
C VAL A 129 -1.38 0.85 15.92
N ASP A 130 -2.36 0.12 15.39
CA ASP A 130 -2.26 -1.32 15.09
C ASP A 130 -1.16 -1.61 14.06
N THR A 131 -1.12 -0.85 12.96
CA THR A 131 -0.07 -0.98 11.95
C THR A 131 1.32 -0.70 12.53
N TYR A 132 1.45 0.32 13.38
CA TYR A 132 2.71 0.60 14.07
C TYR A 132 3.13 -0.56 14.98
N ALA A 133 2.22 -1.08 15.80
CA ALA A 133 2.48 -2.23 16.67
C ALA A 133 2.92 -3.47 15.89
N ALA A 134 2.28 -3.74 14.74
CA ALA A 134 2.62 -4.85 13.86
C ALA A 134 4.04 -4.72 13.27
N LEU A 135 4.42 -3.51 12.86
CA LEU A 135 5.77 -3.22 12.35
C LEU A 135 6.83 -3.34 13.44
N LEU A 136 6.57 -2.81 14.63
CA LEU A 136 7.46 -2.96 15.79
C LEU A 136 7.67 -4.44 16.12
N PHE A 137 6.60 -5.24 16.13
CA PHE A 137 6.70 -6.69 16.33
C PHE A 137 7.53 -7.35 15.24
N LYS A 138 7.28 -7.02 13.96
CA LYS A 138 8.02 -7.60 12.82
C LYS A 138 9.51 -7.24 12.85
N THR A 139 9.86 -6.07 13.38
CA THR A 139 11.23 -5.58 13.53
C THR A 139 11.89 -5.96 14.86
N GLY A 140 11.19 -6.69 15.73
CA GLY A 140 11.74 -7.22 16.99
C GLY A 140 11.73 -6.26 18.17
N HIS A 141 11.03 -5.14 18.07
CA HIS A 141 10.85 -4.17 19.16
C HIS A 141 9.67 -4.58 20.05
N TYR A 142 9.78 -5.73 20.73
CA TYR A 142 8.64 -6.39 21.37
C TYR A 142 8.00 -5.59 22.52
N ASP A 143 8.80 -4.97 23.38
CA ASP A 143 8.27 -4.18 24.51
C ASP A 143 7.42 -3.00 24.02
N GLU A 144 7.89 -2.29 22.99
CA GLU A 144 7.16 -1.18 22.39
C GLU A 144 5.95 -1.68 21.61
N ALA A 145 6.08 -2.81 20.88
CA ALA A 145 4.96 -3.43 20.18
C ALA A 145 3.82 -3.78 21.15
N GLU A 146 4.12 -4.30 22.34
CA GLU A 146 3.09 -4.59 23.36
C GLU A 146 2.37 -3.31 23.79
N GLN A 147 3.12 -2.24 24.07
CA GLN A 147 2.54 -0.96 24.50
C GLN A 147 1.59 -0.40 23.43
N GLN A 148 2.00 -0.43 22.17
CA GLN A 148 1.19 0.09 21.07
C GLN A 148 0.01 -0.82 20.75
N ALA A 149 0.16 -2.15 20.83
CA ALA A 149 -0.96 -3.08 20.65
C ALA A 149 -2.04 -2.89 21.73
N LEU A 150 -1.64 -2.70 22.99
CA LEU A 150 -2.57 -2.36 24.07
C LEU A 150 -3.27 -1.02 23.82
N ARG A 151 -2.54 -0.02 23.34
CA ARG A 151 -3.09 1.30 22.99
C ARG A 151 -4.10 1.21 21.83
N ALA A 152 -3.79 0.44 20.78
CA ALA A 152 -4.70 0.20 19.65
C ALA A 152 -6.00 -0.47 20.13
N ILE A 153 -5.90 -1.49 20.99
CA ILE A 153 -7.08 -2.15 21.60
C ILE A 153 -7.93 -1.15 22.40
N ASP A 154 -7.32 -0.30 23.21
CA ASP A 154 -8.04 0.71 24.00
C ASP A 154 -8.78 1.72 23.10
N ILE A 155 -8.12 2.22 22.05
CA ILE A 155 -8.72 3.13 21.07
C ILE A 155 -9.89 2.44 20.35
N GLY A 156 -9.66 1.24 19.81
CA GLY A 156 -10.68 0.49 19.05
C GLY A 156 -11.89 0.11 19.90
N VAL A 157 -11.70 -0.31 21.16
CA VAL A 157 -12.82 -0.61 22.08
C VAL A 157 -13.67 0.64 22.36
N LYS A 158 -13.04 1.80 22.56
CA LYS A 158 -13.77 3.06 22.76
C LYS A 158 -14.52 3.52 21.51
N ALA A 159 -14.01 3.17 20.34
CA ALA A 159 -14.62 3.46 19.03
C ALA A 159 -15.61 2.37 18.57
N GLU A 160 -15.84 1.32 19.38
CA GLU A 160 -16.69 0.16 19.03
C GLU A 160 -16.21 -0.60 17.77
N GLU A 161 -14.89 -0.61 17.51
CA GLU A 161 -14.25 -1.33 16.42
C GLU A 161 -13.88 -2.77 16.80
N ASP A 162 -13.72 -3.66 15.79
CA ASP A 162 -13.20 -5.01 16.01
C ASP A 162 -11.68 -4.97 16.21
N VAL A 163 -11.23 -5.42 17.37
CA VAL A 163 -9.81 -5.42 17.80
C VAL A 163 -9.24 -6.84 17.91
N GLN A 164 -9.90 -7.86 17.36
CA GLN A 164 -9.48 -9.24 17.55
C GLN A 164 -8.10 -9.52 16.91
N SER A 165 -7.81 -8.96 15.73
CA SER A 165 -6.49 -9.10 15.10
C SER A 165 -5.37 -8.52 15.96
N THR A 166 -5.62 -7.38 16.60
CA THR A 166 -4.66 -6.73 17.50
C THR A 166 -4.46 -7.53 18.79
N ARG A 167 -5.52 -8.16 19.31
CA ARG A 167 -5.41 -9.08 20.46
C ARG A 167 -4.59 -10.32 20.11
N ASP A 168 -4.77 -10.87 18.93
CA ASP A 168 -3.99 -12.01 18.45
C ASP A 168 -2.51 -11.63 18.26
N LEU A 169 -2.25 -10.41 17.76
CA LEU A 169 -0.90 -9.86 17.69
C LEU A 169 -0.29 -9.69 19.09
N LEU A 170 -1.02 -9.12 20.04
CA LEU A 170 -0.56 -8.96 21.43
C LEU A 170 -0.19 -10.30 22.09
N ALA A 171 -0.97 -11.35 21.84
CA ALA A 171 -0.64 -12.68 22.33
C ALA A 171 0.72 -13.16 21.77
N LYS A 172 0.96 -12.99 20.47
CA LYS A 172 2.24 -13.33 19.82
C LYS A 172 3.41 -12.49 20.33
N ILE A 173 3.18 -11.20 20.62
CA ILE A 173 4.21 -10.32 21.20
C ILE A 173 4.64 -10.87 22.57
N ARG A 174 3.67 -11.23 23.42
CA ARG A 174 3.94 -11.77 24.78
C ARG A 174 4.64 -13.11 24.80
N GLU A 175 4.57 -13.89 23.72
CA GLU A 175 5.37 -15.11 23.58
C GLU A 175 6.86 -14.83 23.31
N LYS A 176 7.22 -13.58 22.97
CA LYS A 176 8.60 -13.17 22.66
C LYS A 176 9.33 -12.47 23.80
N ILE A 177 8.63 -12.18 24.90
CA ILE A 177 9.12 -11.49 26.11
C ILE A 177 9.19 -12.50 27.24
#